data_AF-A0AAU8SEA8-F1
#
_entry.id   AF-A0AAU8SEA8-F1
#
_cell.length_a   1.000
_cell.length_b   1.000
_cell.length_c   1.000
_cell.angle_alpha   90.00
_cell.angle_beta   90.00
_cell.angle_gamma   90.00
#
_symmetry.space_group_name_H-M   'P 1'
#
loop_
_entity.id
_entity.type
_entity.pdbx_description
1 polymer ?
#
loop_
_entity_poly.entity_id
_entity_poly.type
_entity_poly.pdbx_seq_one_letter_code
_entity_poly.pdbx_strand_id
1 'polypeptide(L)'
;MPLSILPDETLPSYVRRNLLLYWAEPKAEIFEALRTRHVIKTAEVRRLAEAIGWPGCYGFNRLVHNHTLNAAFHVIKSDWDVAYSGTQYLSEGEHFSEWDASFCPECVREDLKIHGFSYWRRYGASKVSVCPKHNAVLIRDCPFCGKLFTRMDHDLDVMWRTCGGRHLAEAEVVANHDPLALKRAEVYQRLCRSPHIISGLHAAKVLLDKATALSPQLTGEDRSKMRAIASTMSDLVERFADVPSPSLESRAGTITAVFVHAVVALYDSYDDFERELMTLAGSARCTDSLWSSYRIEDTKYVHFVEEDYVQGLGVWSTPRIVLDDVVVQVGWPWPTSKHYPCCNTPLSIHEGPSQRNTNVAASPSIPKIGLANARAIGIIKQASQASTRCDA
;
A
#
# COMPACT_ATOMS: atom_id res chain seq x y z
N MET A 1 -0.08 -24.57 -8.09
CA MET A 1 -0.38 -23.17 -7.72
C MET A 1 0.88 -22.53 -7.19
N PRO A 2 1.13 -21.24 -7.45
CA PRO A 2 2.25 -20.49 -6.87
C PRO A 2 2.35 -20.67 -5.36
N LEU A 3 3.54 -20.47 -4.81
CA LEU A 3 3.76 -20.48 -3.37
C LEU A 3 2.90 -19.39 -2.70
N SER A 4 2.48 -19.65 -1.47
CA SER A 4 1.76 -18.67 -0.65
C SER A 4 2.60 -17.41 -0.45
N ILE A 5 1.93 -16.25 -0.40
CA ILE A 5 2.57 -14.98 -0.03
C ILE A 5 2.97 -15.04 1.45
N LEU A 6 4.20 -14.62 1.75
CA LEU A 6 4.69 -14.50 3.12
C LEU A 6 4.53 -13.08 3.64
N PRO A 7 4.34 -12.90 4.97
CA PRO A 7 4.20 -11.58 5.56
C PRO A 7 5.41 -10.69 5.24
N ASP A 8 5.11 -9.49 4.74
CA ASP A 8 6.07 -8.45 4.38
C ASP A 8 7.08 -8.84 3.29
N GLU A 9 6.92 -9.96 2.59
CA GLU A 9 7.84 -10.37 1.52
C GLU A 9 7.87 -9.35 0.38
N THR A 10 9.05 -9.00 -0.15
CA THR A 10 9.11 -8.08 -1.30
C THR A 10 8.61 -8.74 -2.58
N LEU A 11 8.13 -7.93 -3.52
CA LEU A 11 7.65 -8.46 -4.80
C LEU A 11 8.77 -9.19 -5.58
N PRO A 12 10.00 -8.65 -5.68
CA PRO A 12 11.12 -9.40 -6.23
C PRO A 12 11.40 -10.71 -5.49
N SER A 13 11.33 -10.71 -4.15
CA SER A 13 11.54 -11.93 -3.36
C SER A 13 10.49 -12.99 -3.65
N TYR A 14 9.21 -12.60 -3.73
CA TYR A 14 8.12 -13.52 -4.05
C TYR A 14 8.32 -14.18 -5.41
N VAL A 15 8.70 -13.41 -6.43
CA VAL A 15 8.99 -13.92 -7.77
C VAL A 15 10.18 -14.88 -7.74
N ARG A 16 11.31 -14.49 -7.12
CA ARG A 16 12.53 -15.32 -7.03
C ARG A 16 12.29 -16.61 -6.28
N ARG A 17 11.55 -16.55 -5.17
CA ARG A 17 11.20 -17.73 -4.38
C ARG A 17 10.35 -18.71 -5.18
N ASN A 18 9.38 -18.22 -5.95
CA ASN A 18 8.62 -19.08 -6.86
C ASN A 18 9.52 -19.66 -7.97
N LEU A 19 10.51 -18.92 -8.48
CA LEU A 19 11.42 -19.48 -9.48
C LEU A 19 12.36 -20.56 -8.92
N LEU A 20 12.85 -20.38 -7.70
CA LEU A 20 13.88 -21.22 -7.09
C LEU A 20 13.30 -22.41 -6.30
N LEU A 21 12.18 -22.22 -5.60
CA LEU A 21 11.64 -23.19 -4.64
C LEU A 21 10.35 -23.86 -5.09
N TYR A 22 9.64 -23.32 -6.10
CA TYR A 22 8.48 -24.01 -6.66
C TYR A 22 8.95 -24.99 -7.73
N TRP A 23 8.84 -26.29 -7.42
CA TRP A 23 9.36 -27.37 -8.27
C TRP A 23 8.33 -27.94 -9.23
N ALA A 24 7.06 -27.53 -9.14
CA ALA A 24 6.03 -28.00 -10.07
C ALA A 24 6.08 -27.22 -11.39
N GLU A 25 6.13 -27.96 -12.50
CA GLU A 25 6.13 -27.43 -13.86
C GLU A 25 4.77 -27.69 -14.55
N PRO A 26 4.37 -26.82 -15.50
CA PRO A 26 5.06 -25.61 -15.94
C PRO A 26 4.88 -24.45 -14.97
N LYS A 27 5.94 -23.66 -14.75
CA LYS A 27 5.82 -22.32 -14.15
C LYS A 27 5.04 -21.39 -15.07
N ALA A 28 4.24 -20.48 -14.50
CA ALA A 28 3.56 -19.47 -15.31
C ALA A 28 4.58 -18.55 -15.99
N GLU A 29 4.35 -18.26 -17.28
CA GLU A 29 5.29 -17.55 -18.17
C GLU A 29 5.79 -16.22 -17.58
N ILE A 30 4.94 -15.50 -16.84
CA ILE A 30 5.32 -14.22 -16.23
C ILE A 30 6.44 -14.37 -15.19
N PHE A 31 6.49 -15.46 -14.42
CA PHE A 31 7.59 -15.67 -13.46
C PHE A 31 8.91 -15.83 -14.22
N GLU A 32 8.89 -16.59 -15.33
CA GLU A 32 10.07 -16.78 -16.17
C GLU A 32 10.48 -15.47 -16.87
N ALA A 33 9.52 -14.70 -17.36
CA ALA A 33 9.78 -13.38 -17.93
C ALA A 33 10.38 -12.40 -16.90
N LEU A 34 10.07 -12.58 -15.61
CA LEU A 34 10.61 -11.77 -14.52
C LEU A 34 11.95 -12.29 -13.98
N ARG A 35 12.41 -13.48 -14.37
CA ARG A 35 13.69 -14.07 -13.93
C ARG A 35 14.90 -13.17 -14.23
N THR A 36 14.86 -12.42 -15.33
CA THR A 36 15.97 -11.54 -15.72
C THR A 36 15.60 -10.07 -15.61
N ARG A 37 14.35 -9.75 -15.24
CA ARG A 37 13.92 -8.36 -15.12
C ARG A 37 14.30 -7.78 -13.78
N HIS A 38 14.93 -6.61 -13.86
CA HIS A 38 15.41 -5.84 -12.73
C HIS A 38 14.51 -4.64 -12.39
N VAL A 39 13.29 -4.58 -12.94
CA VAL A 39 12.27 -3.59 -12.58
C VAL A 39 10.93 -4.28 -12.78
N ILE A 40 10.08 -4.26 -11.75
CA ILE A 40 8.69 -4.72 -11.85
C ILE A 40 7.83 -3.48 -11.95
N LYS A 41 7.25 -3.23 -13.12
CA LYS A 41 6.35 -2.11 -13.39
C LYS A 41 4.90 -2.57 -13.33
N THR A 42 3.98 -1.61 -13.49
CA THR A 42 2.54 -1.84 -13.47
C THR A 42 2.10 -3.01 -14.34
N ALA A 43 2.53 -3.06 -15.60
CA ALA A 43 2.17 -4.13 -16.53
C ALA A 43 2.60 -5.52 -16.01
N GLU A 44 3.77 -5.63 -15.38
CA GLU A 44 4.22 -6.89 -14.79
C GLU A 44 3.45 -7.26 -13.53
N VAL A 45 3.10 -6.28 -12.68
CA VAL A 45 2.26 -6.55 -11.50
C VAL A 45 0.88 -7.04 -11.93
N ARG A 46 0.26 -6.43 -12.95
CA ARG A 46 -1.05 -6.88 -13.49
C ARG A 46 -0.96 -8.31 -14.03
N ARG A 47 0.05 -8.61 -14.85
CA ARG A 47 0.27 -9.98 -15.40
C ARG A 47 0.58 -11.00 -14.31
N LEU A 48 1.31 -10.61 -13.26
CA LEU A 48 1.61 -11.48 -12.13
C LEU A 48 0.33 -11.78 -11.34
N ALA A 49 -0.49 -10.77 -11.05
CA ALA A 49 -1.79 -10.93 -10.40
C ALA A 49 -2.68 -11.92 -11.15
N GLU A 50 -2.81 -11.75 -12.46
CA GLU A 50 -3.57 -12.65 -13.32
C GLU A 50 -3.05 -14.09 -13.26
N ALA A 51 -1.73 -14.28 -13.36
CA ALA A 51 -1.10 -15.60 -13.32
C ALA A 51 -1.29 -16.34 -11.99
N ILE A 52 -1.48 -15.61 -10.88
CA ILE A 52 -1.78 -16.19 -9.56
C ILE A 52 -3.29 -16.29 -9.29
N GLY A 53 -4.13 -15.99 -10.28
CA GLY A 53 -5.59 -16.12 -10.22
C GLY A 53 -6.32 -14.93 -9.59
N TRP A 54 -5.67 -13.77 -9.49
CA TRP A 54 -6.28 -12.54 -8.99
C TRP A 54 -6.54 -11.54 -10.12
N PRO A 55 -7.80 -11.31 -10.48
CA PRO A 55 -8.13 -10.50 -11.64
C PRO A 55 -7.96 -9.00 -11.38
N GLY A 56 -7.73 -8.26 -12.47
CA GLY A 56 -7.92 -6.81 -12.56
C GLY A 56 -7.19 -5.98 -11.51
N CYS A 57 -7.80 -4.86 -11.13
CA CYS A 57 -7.24 -3.95 -10.12
C CYS A 57 -7.21 -4.58 -8.73
N TYR A 58 -8.12 -5.51 -8.41
CA TYR A 58 -8.10 -6.27 -7.16
C TYR A 58 -6.78 -6.98 -6.95
N GLY A 59 -6.35 -7.78 -7.92
CA GLY A 59 -5.11 -8.53 -7.82
C GLY A 59 -3.88 -7.61 -7.80
N PHE A 60 -3.89 -6.55 -8.59
CA PHE A 60 -2.85 -5.53 -8.59
C PHE A 60 -2.70 -4.86 -7.22
N ASN A 61 -3.78 -4.29 -6.70
CA ASN A 61 -3.81 -3.57 -5.42
C ASN A 61 -3.40 -4.48 -4.27
N ARG A 62 -3.88 -5.73 -4.28
CA ARG A 62 -3.50 -6.73 -3.29
C ARG A 62 -2.01 -7.07 -3.34
N LEU A 63 -1.41 -7.24 -4.51
CA LEU A 63 0.03 -7.47 -4.62
C LEU A 63 0.83 -6.25 -4.13
N VAL A 64 0.46 -5.05 -4.55
CA VAL A 64 1.12 -3.80 -4.11
C VAL A 64 1.05 -3.66 -2.59
N HIS A 65 -0.13 -3.88 -2.00
CA HIS A 65 -0.34 -3.82 -0.55
C HIS A 65 0.51 -4.83 0.20
N ASN A 66 0.58 -6.09 -0.25
CA ASN A 66 1.29 -7.12 0.50
C ASN A 66 2.81 -7.05 0.32
N HIS A 67 3.30 -6.57 -0.82
CA HIS A 67 4.70 -6.75 -1.22
C HIS A 67 5.56 -5.49 -1.26
N THR A 68 4.98 -4.31 -1.06
CA THR A 68 5.71 -3.04 -1.21
C THR A 68 5.50 -2.12 -0.02
N LEU A 69 6.43 -1.18 0.19
CA LEU A 69 6.27 -0.12 1.18
C LEU A 69 5.13 0.84 0.82
N ASN A 70 4.62 0.82 -0.42
CA ASN A 70 3.43 1.60 -0.82
C ASN A 70 2.21 1.26 0.04
N ALA A 71 2.19 0.10 0.70
CA ALA A 71 1.20 -0.20 1.73
C ALA A 71 1.08 0.92 2.77
N ALA A 72 2.21 1.44 3.28
CA ALA A 72 2.21 2.54 4.25
C ALA A 72 1.80 3.89 3.62
N PHE A 73 1.98 4.05 2.30
CA PHE A 73 1.63 5.28 1.59
C PHE A 73 0.15 5.33 1.23
N HIS A 74 -0.46 4.18 0.93
CA HIS A 74 -1.86 4.09 0.49
C HIS A 74 -2.87 3.92 1.62
N VAL A 75 -2.43 3.60 2.85
CA VAL A 75 -3.36 3.49 3.98
C VAL A 75 -3.76 4.84 4.54
N ILE A 76 -2.94 5.89 4.42
CA ILE A 76 -3.30 7.26 4.84
C ILE A 76 -3.92 8.00 3.66
N LYS A 77 -5.22 8.28 3.70
CA LYS A 77 -5.94 8.89 2.57
C LYS A 77 -6.95 9.94 2.99
N SER A 78 -7.36 10.76 2.02
CA SER A 78 -8.58 11.56 2.17
C SER A 78 -9.79 10.62 2.32
N ASP A 79 -10.75 11.02 3.14
CA ASP A 79 -11.97 10.22 3.37
C ASP A 79 -12.79 10.03 2.09
N TRP A 80 -12.65 10.96 1.14
CA TRP A 80 -13.28 10.95 -0.17
C TRP A 80 -12.59 10.05 -1.21
N ASP A 81 -11.36 9.61 -0.93
CA ASP A 81 -10.62 8.76 -1.86
C ASP A 81 -11.06 7.31 -1.70
N VAL A 82 -11.65 6.77 -2.77
CA VAL A 82 -12.12 5.39 -2.82
C VAL A 82 -11.24 4.52 -3.71
N ALA A 83 -10.18 5.03 -4.33
CA ALA A 83 -9.20 4.18 -5.02
C ALA A 83 -8.19 3.66 -4.00
N TYR A 84 -7.67 2.43 -4.11
CA TYR A 84 -6.54 2.03 -3.27
C TYR A 84 -5.23 2.65 -3.78
N SER A 85 -4.81 2.31 -4.99
CA SER A 85 -3.54 2.77 -5.58
C SER A 85 -3.68 4.04 -6.44
N GLY A 86 -4.74 4.83 -6.27
CA GLY A 86 -4.96 6.03 -7.09
C GLY A 86 -4.92 5.74 -8.61
N THR A 87 -4.09 6.46 -9.35
CA THR A 87 -3.91 6.28 -10.81
C THR A 87 -2.83 5.24 -11.15
N GLN A 88 -2.10 4.72 -10.16
CA GLN A 88 -1.00 3.78 -10.40
C GLN A 88 -1.44 2.50 -11.11
N TYR A 89 -2.68 2.04 -10.90
CA TYR A 89 -3.20 0.89 -11.62
C TYR A 89 -3.20 1.12 -13.13
N LEU A 90 -3.31 2.36 -13.61
CA LEU A 90 -3.33 2.73 -15.03
C LEU A 90 -1.96 3.21 -15.54
N SER A 91 -1.13 3.78 -14.67
CA SER A 91 0.18 4.33 -15.04
C SER A 91 1.16 3.24 -15.47
N GLU A 92 1.77 3.37 -16.66
CA GLU A 92 2.81 2.44 -17.15
C GLU A 92 4.20 2.73 -16.55
N GLY A 93 4.37 3.88 -15.87
CA GLY A 93 5.67 4.37 -15.40
C GLY A 93 6.05 3.96 -13.97
N GLU A 94 5.11 3.45 -13.19
CA GLU A 94 5.33 3.16 -11.77
C GLU A 94 6.23 1.93 -11.55
N HIS A 95 7.05 1.98 -10.50
CA HIS A 95 7.99 0.92 -10.13
C HIS A 95 7.60 0.32 -8.77
N PHE A 96 7.45 -1.00 -8.69
CA PHE A 96 6.98 -1.73 -7.49
C PHE A 96 8.04 -2.67 -6.90
N SER A 97 9.30 -2.47 -7.27
CA SER A 97 10.43 -3.25 -6.81
C SER A 97 11.40 -2.33 -6.07
N GLU A 98 11.56 -2.53 -4.77
CA GLU A 98 12.60 -1.87 -3.97
C GLU A 98 13.94 -2.58 -4.20
N TRP A 99 14.97 -1.79 -4.54
CA TRP A 99 16.29 -2.31 -4.91
C TRP A 99 17.36 -2.11 -3.84
N ASP A 100 17.10 -1.30 -2.83
CA ASP A 100 17.97 -1.14 -1.67
C ASP A 100 17.54 -2.12 -0.59
N ALA A 101 17.80 -3.40 -0.84
CA ALA A 101 17.41 -4.45 0.07
C ALA A 101 18.25 -4.38 1.34
N SER A 102 17.62 -4.70 2.46
CA SER A 102 18.30 -4.87 3.73
C SER A 102 17.66 -6.01 4.49
N PHE A 103 18.42 -6.66 5.37
CA PHE A 103 17.93 -7.81 6.12
C PHE A 103 18.33 -7.77 7.58
N CYS A 104 17.56 -8.47 8.40
CA CYS A 104 17.88 -8.77 9.79
C CYS A 104 18.39 -10.22 9.85
N PRO A 105 19.61 -10.49 10.34
CA PRO A 105 20.10 -11.86 10.45
C PRO A 105 19.23 -12.74 11.34
N GLU A 106 18.62 -12.20 12.41
CA GLU A 106 17.69 -12.96 13.25
C GLU A 106 16.42 -13.35 12.50
N CYS A 107 15.82 -12.44 11.72
CA CYS A 107 14.70 -12.81 10.85
C CYS A 107 15.08 -13.94 9.89
N VAL A 108 16.28 -13.88 9.29
CA VAL A 108 16.74 -14.94 8.38
C VAL A 108 16.86 -16.29 9.11
N ARG A 109 17.41 -16.32 10.32
CA ARG A 109 17.51 -17.55 11.12
C ARG A 109 16.16 -18.10 11.53
N GLU A 110 15.24 -17.24 11.95
CA GLU A 110 13.87 -17.63 12.28
C GLU A 110 13.13 -18.18 11.07
N ASP A 111 13.25 -17.53 9.91
CA ASP A 111 12.60 -17.98 8.68
C ASP A 111 13.12 -19.35 8.26
N LEU A 112 14.44 -19.58 8.33
CA LEU A 112 15.03 -20.89 8.06
C LEU A 112 14.50 -21.97 9.02
N LYS A 113 14.31 -21.62 10.30
CA LYS A 113 13.77 -22.54 11.31
C LYS A 113 12.30 -22.86 11.08
N ILE A 114 11.49 -21.87 10.70
CA ILE A 114 10.02 -21.98 10.60
C ILE A 114 9.60 -22.50 9.22
N HIS A 115 10.22 -22.00 8.16
CA HIS A 115 9.82 -22.21 6.77
C HIS A 115 10.80 -23.11 5.99
N GLY A 116 12.01 -23.33 6.49
CA GLY A 116 13.08 -24.02 5.76
C GLY A 116 13.79 -23.14 4.73
N PHE A 117 13.41 -21.88 4.60
CA PHE A 117 14.00 -20.90 3.70
C PHE A 117 13.76 -19.48 4.25
N SER A 118 14.61 -18.52 3.88
CA SER A 118 14.44 -17.09 4.18
C SER A 118 13.93 -16.30 2.99
N TYR A 119 13.57 -15.03 3.19
CA TYR A 119 13.06 -14.16 2.14
C TYR A 119 13.35 -12.68 2.44
N TRP A 120 13.37 -11.84 1.40
CA TRP A 120 13.54 -10.39 1.59
C TRP A 120 12.23 -9.75 2.04
N ARG A 121 12.30 -8.89 3.05
CA ARG A 121 11.16 -8.10 3.52
C ARG A 121 11.15 -6.71 2.89
N ARG A 122 9.96 -6.12 2.73
CA ARG A 122 9.68 -4.78 2.14
C ARG A 122 10.18 -3.58 2.94
N TYR A 123 10.97 -3.81 3.98
CA TYR A 123 11.54 -2.77 4.81
C TYR A 123 12.95 -2.45 4.32
N GLY A 124 13.03 -1.60 3.29
CA GLY A 124 14.29 -1.07 2.80
C GLY A 124 14.88 0.00 3.75
N ALA A 125 16.21 0.08 3.77
CA ALA A 125 16.97 1.00 4.61
C ALA A 125 16.70 2.49 4.37
N SER A 126 16.06 2.86 3.26
CA SER A 126 15.74 4.26 2.94
C SER A 126 14.73 4.87 3.92
N LYS A 127 13.88 4.05 4.55
CA LYS A 127 12.84 4.50 5.50
C LYS A 127 12.91 3.78 6.84
N VAL A 128 13.39 2.54 6.86
CA VAL A 128 13.48 1.68 8.04
C VAL A 128 14.91 1.17 8.17
N SER A 129 15.68 1.65 9.15
CA SER A 129 17.09 1.26 9.34
C SER A 129 17.29 0.10 10.32
N VAL A 130 16.24 -0.28 11.06
CA VAL A 130 16.29 -1.28 12.12
C VAL A 130 15.12 -2.25 12.00
N CYS A 131 15.31 -3.47 12.46
CA CYS A 131 14.27 -4.48 12.50
C CYS A 131 13.27 -4.16 13.63
N PRO A 132 11.98 -3.95 13.33
CA PRO A 132 10.98 -3.70 14.37
C PRO A 132 10.73 -4.92 15.28
N LYS A 133 11.07 -6.13 14.82
CA LYS A 133 10.89 -7.37 15.59
C LYS A 133 12.05 -7.64 16.55
N HIS A 134 13.29 -7.43 16.11
CA HIS A 134 14.49 -7.84 16.85
C HIS A 134 15.30 -6.68 17.42
N ASN A 135 14.91 -5.43 17.15
CA ASN A 135 15.67 -4.23 17.50
C ASN A 135 17.16 -4.34 17.09
N ALA A 136 17.40 -4.79 15.86
CA ALA A 136 18.72 -4.97 15.28
C ALA A 136 18.88 -4.05 14.06
N VAL A 137 20.08 -3.54 13.82
CA VAL A 137 20.39 -2.76 12.62
C VAL A 137 20.22 -3.64 11.39
N LEU A 138 19.52 -3.14 10.36
CA LEU A 138 19.35 -3.85 9.10
C LEU A 138 20.64 -3.76 8.28
N ILE A 139 21.15 -4.91 7.85
CA ILE A 139 22.37 -5.02 7.06
C ILE A 139 22.03 -4.76 5.59
N ARG A 140 22.78 -3.85 4.94
CA ARG A 140 22.56 -3.39 3.55
C ARG A 140 23.57 -3.94 2.55
N ASP A 141 24.69 -4.44 3.05
CA ASP A 141 25.79 -5.01 2.28
C ASP A 141 26.04 -6.45 2.71
N CYS A 142 26.55 -7.25 1.78
CA CYS A 142 26.87 -8.64 2.04
C CYS A 142 28.06 -8.70 3.02
N PRO A 143 27.89 -9.26 4.23
CA PRO A 143 28.93 -9.26 5.26
C PRO A 143 30.15 -10.11 4.90
N PHE A 144 30.10 -10.84 3.78
CA PHE A 144 31.15 -11.75 3.33
C PHE A 144 31.98 -11.18 2.18
N CYS A 145 31.41 -10.32 1.34
CA CYS A 145 32.13 -9.73 0.20
C CYS A 145 32.04 -8.20 0.12
N GLY A 146 31.32 -7.56 1.05
CA GLY A 146 31.18 -6.10 1.17
C GLY A 146 30.31 -5.42 0.11
N LYS A 147 29.75 -6.18 -0.83
CA LYS A 147 28.92 -5.63 -1.91
C LYS A 147 27.51 -5.30 -1.43
N LEU A 148 26.95 -4.18 -1.87
CA LEU A 148 25.60 -3.76 -1.52
C LEU A 148 24.55 -4.69 -2.13
N PHE A 149 23.46 -4.97 -1.41
CA PHE A 149 22.30 -5.69 -1.94
C PHE A 149 21.48 -4.78 -2.86
N THR A 150 22.06 -4.51 -4.02
CA THR A 150 21.47 -3.66 -5.06
C THR A 150 21.51 -4.36 -6.40
N ARG A 151 20.74 -3.83 -7.35
CA ARG A 151 20.72 -4.28 -8.75
C ARG A 151 22.12 -4.44 -9.37
N MET A 152 23.07 -3.58 -9.00
CA MET A 152 24.35 -3.46 -9.71
C MET A 152 25.48 -4.24 -9.07
N ASP A 153 25.35 -4.63 -7.80
CA ASP A 153 26.50 -5.05 -7.00
C ASP A 153 26.36 -6.49 -6.49
N HIS A 154 25.34 -6.78 -5.68
CA HIS A 154 25.04 -8.12 -5.19
C HIS A 154 23.61 -8.57 -5.52
N ASP A 155 23.49 -9.65 -6.30
CA ASP A 155 22.19 -10.25 -6.62
C ASP A 155 21.45 -10.68 -5.35
N LEU A 156 20.13 -10.45 -5.34
CA LEU A 156 19.21 -10.78 -4.25
C LEU A 156 19.01 -12.29 -4.09
N ASP A 157 19.39 -13.10 -5.09
CA ASP A 157 19.42 -14.56 -5.00
C ASP A 157 20.28 -15.08 -3.83
N VAL A 158 21.22 -14.28 -3.32
CA VAL A 158 22.03 -14.58 -2.12
C VAL A 158 21.21 -14.82 -0.84
N MET A 159 19.92 -14.49 -0.84
CA MET A 159 19.03 -14.89 0.24
C MET A 159 18.81 -16.40 0.32
N TRP A 160 18.93 -17.10 -0.81
CA TRP A 160 18.77 -18.56 -0.91
C TRP A 160 20.06 -19.25 -1.34
N ARG A 161 20.95 -18.54 -2.04
CA ARG A 161 22.29 -18.97 -2.41
C ARG A 161 23.27 -18.57 -1.32
N THR A 162 24.46 -19.15 -1.34
CA THR A 162 25.56 -18.70 -0.49
C THR A 162 26.41 -17.66 -1.21
N CYS A 163 27.09 -16.80 -0.45
CA CYS A 163 28.16 -15.95 -0.98
C CYS A 163 29.49 -16.50 -0.45
N GLY A 164 30.37 -16.96 -1.35
CA GLY A 164 31.62 -17.60 -0.98
C GLY A 164 31.44 -18.85 -0.10
N GLY A 165 30.33 -19.58 -0.27
CA GLY A 165 29.99 -20.76 0.55
C GLY A 165 29.29 -20.45 1.87
N ARG A 166 29.14 -19.17 2.25
CA ARG A 166 28.49 -18.73 3.49
C ARG A 166 27.07 -18.23 3.28
N HIS A 167 26.16 -18.59 4.18
CA HIS A 167 24.76 -18.16 4.14
C HIS A 167 24.56 -16.87 4.94
N LEU A 168 23.64 -15.99 4.54
CA LEU A 168 23.34 -14.73 5.26
C LEU A 168 22.90 -14.94 6.72
N ALA A 169 22.45 -16.15 7.07
CA ALA A 169 22.13 -16.53 8.46
C ALA A 169 23.35 -16.53 9.39
N GLU A 170 24.55 -16.67 8.84
CA GLU A 170 25.82 -16.62 9.56
C GLU A 170 26.27 -15.19 9.84
N ALA A 171 25.56 -14.17 9.35
CA ALA A 171 25.89 -12.77 9.60
C ALA A 171 25.74 -12.43 11.08
N GLU A 172 26.68 -11.67 11.64
CA GLU A 172 26.58 -11.17 13.00
C GLU A 172 25.44 -10.15 13.15
N VAL A 173 24.84 -10.11 14.34
CA VAL A 173 23.75 -9.19 14.65
C VAL A 173 24.32 -7.97 15.35
N VAL A 174 23.99 -6.80 14.82
CA VAL A 174 24.32 -5.51 15.45
C VAL A 174 23.07 -4.99 16.16
N ALA A 175 23.14 -4.84 17.47
CA ALA A 175 22.04 -4.28 18.26
C ALA A 175 21.81 -2.81 17.91
N ASN A 176 20.54 -2.39 17.86
CA ASN A 176 20.20 -0.99 17.74
C ASN A 176 20.12 -0.32 19.12
N HIS A 177 20.72 0.87 19.23
CA HIS A 177 20.68 1.71 20.43
C HIS A 177 19.90 3.02 20.24
N ASP A 178 19.34 3.27 19.05
CA ASP A 178 18.49 4.43 18.79
C ASP A 178 17.00 4.05 18.99
N PRO A 179 16.37 4.45 20.11
CA PRO A 179 14.97 4.15 20.36
C PRO A 179 14.02 4.82 19.34
N LEU A 180 14.40 5.97 18.76
CA LEU A 180 13.59 6.65 17.75
C LEU A 180 13.62 5.91 16.41
N ALA A 181 14.74 5.27 16.07
CA ALA A 181 14.83 4.39 14.90
C ALA A 181 13.91 3.17 15.05
N LEU A 182 13.89 2.54 16.22
CA LEU A 182 13.01 1.40 16.50
C LEU A 182 11.54 1.80 16.38
N LYS A 183 11.14 2.87 17.07
CA LYS A 183 9.78 3.39 17.03
C LYS A 183 9.33 3.75 15.61
N ARG A 184 10.21 4.34 14.80
CA ARG A 184 9.95 4.62 13.39
C ARG A 184 9.72 3.34 12.59
N ALA A 185 10.54 2.32 12.80
CA ALA A 185 10.41 1.02 12.15
C ALA A 185 9.07 0.35 12.50
N GLU A 186 8.67 0.41 13.77
CA GLU A 186 7.40 -0.11 14.26
C GLU A 186 6.22 0.62 13.60
N VAL A 187 6.24 1.96 13.56
CA VAL A 187 5.17 2.74 12.90
C VAL A 187 5.04 2.35 11.43
N TYR A 188 6.15 2.26 10.68
CA TYR A 188 6.09 1.82 9.28
C TYR A 188 5.53 0.40 9.14
N GLN A 189 5.95 -0.53 10.00
CA GLN A 189 5.42 -1.88 10.00
C GLN A 189 3.91 -1.90 10.28
N ARG A 190 3.44 -1.13 11.26
CA ARG A 190 2.02 -1.01 11.60
C ARG A 190 1.22 -0.42 10.45
N LEU A 191 1.71 0.65 9.81
CA LEU A 191 1.07 1.22 8.63
C LEU A 191 0.96 0.21 7.48
N CYS A 192 2.04 -0.51 7.16
CA CYS A 192 2.02 -1.49 6.08
C CYS A 192 1.14 -2.73 6.37
N ARG A 193 0.84 -2.99 7.65
CA ARG A 193 -0.02 -4.10 8.09
C ARG A 193 -1.42 -3.63 8.50
N SER A 194 -1.72 -2.34 8.37
CA SER A 194 -3.00 -1.79 8.78
C SER A 194 -4.13 -2.49 8.02
N PRO A 195 -5.10 -3.12 8.70
CA PRO A 195 -6.27 -3.67 8.05
C PRO A 195 -7.27 -2.57 7.67
N HIS A 196 -7.01 -1.32 8.06
CA HIS A 196 -7.89 -0.19 7.86
C HIS A 196 -7.22 0.98 7.12
N ILE A 197 -8.04 1.74 6.39
CA ILE A 197 -7.70 3.05 5.87
C ILE A 197 -7.73 4.06 7.02
N ILE A 198 -6.64 4.80 7.15
CA ILE A 198 -6.44 5.90 8.08
C ILE A 198 -6.89 7.18 7.39
N SER A 199 -7.87 7.86 7.97
CA SER A 199 -8.26 9.19 7.55
C SER A 199 -7.09 10.16 7.78
N GLY A 200 -6.52 10.69 6.71
CA GLY A 200 -5.45 11.69 6.76
C GLY A 200 -5.90 12.96 7.47
N LEU A 201 -7.18 13.34 7.34
CA LEU A 201 -7.78 14.47 8.03
C LEU A 201 -7.79 14.25 9.55
N HIS A 202 -8.35 13.12 10.01
CA HIS A 202 -8.43 12.82 11.44
C HIS A 202 -7.04 12.59 12.04
N ALA A 203 -6.14 11.90 11.33
CA ALA A 203 -4.75 11.74 11.73
C ALA A 203 -4.05 13.09 11.92
N ALA A 204 -4.22 14.02 10.98
CA ALA A 204 -3.63 15.35 11.08
C ALA A 204 -4.22 16.15 12.26
N LYS A 205 -5.54 16.06 12.48
CA LYS A 205 -6.21 16.72 13.63
C LYS A 205 -5.70 16.21 14.97
N VAL A 206 -5.66 14.90 15.22
CA VAL A 206 -5.18 14.38 16.52
C VAL A 206 -3.72 14.72 16.77
N LEU A 207 -2.89 14.75 15.73
CA LEU A 207 -1.49 15.16 15.84
C LEU A 207 -1.35 16.67 16.08
N LEU A 208 -2.17 17.50 15.43
CA LEU A 208 -2.23 18.95 15.63
C LEU A 208 -2.65 19.29 17.06
N ASP A 209 -3.74 18.69 17.54
CA ASP A 209 -4.29 18.95 18.87
C ASP A 209 -3.27 18.57 19.94
N LYS A 210 -2.63 17.40 19.79
CA LYS A 210 -1.60 16.93 20.71
C LYS A 210 -0.35 17.81 20.72
N ALA A 211 0.15 18.19 19.54
CA ALA A 211 1.29 19.10 19.45
C ALA A 211 0.99 20.48 20.07
N THR A 212 -0.23 20.99 19.87
CA THR A 212 -0.68 22.27 20.42
C THR A 212 -0.84 22.20 21.94
N ALA A 213 -1.36 21.09 22.48
CA ALA A 213 -1.50 20.90 23.92
C ALA A 213 -0.16 20.74 24.66
N LEU A 214 0.84 20.13 24.02
CA LEU A 214 2.18 19.93 24.59
C LEU A 214 3.08 21.17 24.49
N SER A 215 2.94 21.97 23.42
CA SER A 215 3.81 23.12 23.13
C SER A 215 4.00 24.11 24.30
N PRO A 216 2.94 24.53 25.04
CA PRO A 216 3.08 25.44 26.19
C PRO A 216 3.94 24.87 27.33
N GLN A 217 3.99 23.54 27.47
CA GLN A 217 4.67 22.84 28.57
C GLN A 217 6.18 22.70 28.33
N LEU A 218 6.62 22.85 27.09
CA LEU A 218 8.02 22.72 26.69
C LEU A 218 8.73 24.08 26.65
N THR A 219 10.06 24.10 26.60
CA THR A 219 10.85 25.32 26.43
C THR A 219 11.93 25.14 25.35
N GLY A 220 12.52 26.24 24.89
CA GLY A 220 13.66 26.21 23.96
C GLY A 220 13.37 25.48 22.64
N GLU A 221 14.30 24.60 22.25
CA GLU A 221 14.28 23.86 20.98
C GLU A 221 13.07 22.92 20.88
N ASP A 222 12.69 22.26 21.97
CA ASP A 222 11.58 21.29 21.97
C ASP A 222 10.23 21.98 21.72
N ARG A 223 10.04 23.18 22.27
CA ARG A 223 8.87 24.02 21.94
C ARG A 223 8.85 24.42 20.46
N SER A 224 10.01 24.70 19.87
CA SER A 224 10.12 25.05 18.44
C SER A 224 9.81 23.84 17.55
N LYS A 225 10.29 22.64 17.92
CA LYS A 225 9.94 21.38 17.23
C LYS A 225 8.44 21.12 17.28
N MET A 226 7.79 21.24 18.44
CA MET A 226 6.34 21.04 18.55
C MET A 226 5.54 22.05 17.73
N ARG A 227 5.96 23.33 17.69
CA ARG A 227 5.33 24.33 16.83
C ARG A 227 5.49 24.02 15.35
N ALA A 228 6.64 23.51 14.92
CA ALA A 228 6.86 23.09 13.54
C ALA A 228 5.97 21.89 13.16
N ILE A 229 5.83 20.91 14.06
CA ILE A 229 4.90 19.78 13.87
C ILE A 229 3.46 20.30 13.78
N ALA A 230 3.01 21.14 14.72
CA ALA A 230 1.68 21.73 14.71
C ALA A 230 1.39 22.50 13.42
N SER A 231 2.31 23.37 12.98
CA SER A 231 2.18 24.08 11.71
C SER A 231 2.03 23.13 10.52
N THR A 232 2.86 22.09 10.46
CA THR A 232 2.80 21.11 9.37
C THR A 232 1.50 20.30 9.39
N MET A 233 1.00 19.95 10.58
CA MET A 233 -0.27 19.24 10.73
C MET A 233 -1.45 20.14 10.33
N SER A 234 -1.42 21.43 10.66
CA SER A 234 -2.43 22.40 10.23
C SER A 234 -2.53 22.45 8.70
N ASP A 235 -1.39 22.55 8.00
CA ASP A 235 -1.36 22.53 6.53
C ASP A 235 -1.94 21.22 5.96
N LEU A 236 -1.70 20.09 6.64
CA LEU A 236 -2.26 18.80 6.22
C LEU A 236 -3.76 18.70 6.49
N VAL A 237 -4.27 19.27 7.58
CA VAL A 237 -5.71 19.35 7.86
C VAL A 237 -6.43 20.04 6.70
N GLU A 238 -5.93 21.19 6.25
CA GLU A 238 -6.50 21.92 5.10
C GLU A 238 -6.48 21.06 3.83
N ARG A 239 -5.33 20.45 3.52
CA ARG A 239 -5.16 19.62 2.32
C ARG A 239 -6.04 18.37 2.29
N PHE A 240 -6.31 17.75 3.45
CA PHE A 240 -7.15 16.56 3.55
C PHE A 240 -8.64 16.88 3.70
N ALA A 241 -9.00 18.11 4.08
CA ALA A 241 -10.39 18.56 4.13
C ALA A 241 -11.01 18.66 2.73
N ASP A 242 -10.19 19.00 1.73
CA ASP A 242 -10.60 19.15 0.34
C ASP A 242 -10.63 17.82 -0.44
N VAL A 243 -11.10 17.93 -1.69
CA VAL A 243 -11.18 16.87 -2.70
C VAL A 243 -9.84 16.17 -2.88
N PRO A 244 -9.82 14.84 -3.10
CA PRO A 244 -8.57 14.12 -3.39
C PRO A 244 -7.82 14.73 -4.58
N SER A 245 -6.70 15.39 -4.30
CA SER A 245 -5.87 16.03 -5.33
C SER A 245 -4.85 15.04 -5.92
N PRO A 246 -4.57 15.07 -7.24
CA PRO A 246 -3.41 14.38 -7.83
C PRO A 246 -2.07 14.75 -7.20
N SER A 247 -1.96 15.97 -6.65
CA SER A 247 -0.76 16.43 -5.96
C SER A 247 -0.50 15.72 -4.62
N LEU A 248 -1.55 15.21 -3.96
CA LEU A 248 -1.41 14.43 -2.72
C LEU A 248 -0.93 13.02 -3.01
N GLU A 249 -1.43 12.41 -4.09
CA GLU A 249 -1.00 11.07 -4.54
C GLU A 249 0.49 11.06 -4.88
N SER A 250 0.96 12.00 -5.72
CA SER A 250 2.37 12.07 -6.11
C SER A 250 3.33 12.35 -4.94
N ARG A 251 2.81 12.83 -3.80
CA ARG A 251 3.56 13.15 -2.59
C ARG A 251 3.32 12.16 -1.45
N ALA A 252 2.60 11.07 -1.67
CA ALA A 252 2.17 10.15 -0.61
C ALA A 252 3.33 9.69 0.28
N GLY A 253 4.46 9.27 -0.29
CA GLY A 253 5.63 8.85 0.50
C GLY A 253 6.23 9.95 1.37
N THR A 254 6.19 11.21 0.94
CA THR A 254 6.64 12.37 1.73
C THR A 254 5.65 12.67 2.86
N ILE A 255 4.35 12.66 2.54
CA ILE A 255 3.28 12.89 3.51
C ILE A 255 3.30 11.83 4.61
N THR A 256 3.43 10.54 4.25
CA THR A 256 3.58 9.45 5.21
C THR A 256 4.80 9.66 6.11
N ALA A 257 5.95 10.08 5.56
CA ALA A 257 7.14 10.35 6.37
C ALA A 257 6.90 11.47 7.41
N VAL A 258 6.13 12.50 7.06
CA VAL A 258 5.73 13.57 7.96
C VAL A 258 4.81 13.04 9.08
N PHE A 259 3.80 12.23 8.74
CA PHE A 259 2.95 11.57 9.74
C PHE A 259 3.76 10.69 10.69
N VAL A 260 4.64 9.85 10.15
CA VAL A 260 5.52 8.97 10.94
C VAL A 260 6.39 9.80 11.88
N HIS A 261 6.98 10.89 11.40
CA HIS A 261 7.79 11.78 12.24
C HIS A 261 6.98 12.37 13.40
N ALA A 262 5.76 12.86 13.13
CA ALA A 262 4.88 13.41 14.15
C ALA A 262 4.45 12.36 15.19
N VAL A 263 4.09 11.14 14.75
CA VAL A 263 3.74 10.04 15.65
C VAL A 263 4.93 9.67 16.55
N VAL A 264 6.12 9.51 15.98
CA VAL A 264 7.36 9.20 16.73
C VAL A 264 7.65 10.26 17.79
N ALA A 265 7.37 11.53 17.49
CA ALA A 265 7.64 12.65 18.39
C ALA A 265 6.56 12.85 19.48
N LEU A 266 5.29 12.53 19.21
CA LEU A 266 4.15 12.92 20.06
C LEU A 266 3.55 11.80 20.91
N TYR A 267 3.78 10.54 20.56
CA TYR A 267 3.13 9.38 21.20
C TYR A 267 4.16 8.37 21.64
N ASP A 268 4.05 7.74 22.81
CA ASP A 268 5.01 6.72 23.25
C ASP A 268 4.98 5.45 22.40
N SER A 269 3.80 5.04 21.95
CA SER A 269 3.59 3.90 21.05
C SER A 269 2.65 4.23 19.89
N TYR A 270 2.68 3.43 18.82
CA TYR A 270 1.69 3.54 17.73
C TYR A 270 0.27 3.23 18.23
N ASP A 271 0.11 2.32 19.19
CA ASP A 271 -1.19 1.93 19.73
C ASP A 271 -1.88 3.11 20.47
N ASP A 272 -1.10 3.98 21.10
CA ASP A 272 -1.64 5.22 21.70
C ASP A 272 -2.19 6.17 20.64
N PHE A 273 -1.48 6.31 19.51
CA PHE A 273 -1.93 7.10 18.37
C PHE A 273 -3.18 6.51 17.74
N GLU A 274 -3.19 5.19 17.49
CA GLU A 274 -4.31 4.49 16.89
C GLU A 274 -5.58 4.61 17.75
N ARG A 275 -5.47 4.49 19.08
CA ARG A 275 -6.59 4.67 20.01
C ARG A 275 -7.18 6.09 19.97
N GLU A 276 -6.33 7.11 19.98
CA GLU A 276 -6.77 8.52 19.91
C GLU A 276 -7.43 8.82 18.55
N LEU A 277 -6.82 8.34 17.45
CA LEU A 277 -7.38 8.43 16.10
C LEU A 277 -8.75 7.77 16.00
N MET A 278 -8.90 6.55 16.50
CA MET A 278 -10.17 5.80 16.42
C MET A 278 -11.28 6.45 17.24
N THR A 279 -10.93 7.10 18.35
CA THR A 279 -11.88 7.88 19.17
C THR A 279 -12.45 9.05 18.37
N LEU A 280 -11.63 9.71 17.54
CA LEU A 280 -12.05 10.82 16.70
C LEU A 280 -12.80 10.37 15.44
N ALA A 281 -12.29 9.33 14.74
CA ALA A 281 -12.85 8.89 13.46
C ALA A 281 -14.16 8.11 13.60
N GLY A 282 -14.39 7.46 14.75
CA GLY A 282 -15.60 6.70 15.09
C GLY A 282 -15.80 5.39 14.33
N SER A 283 -15.34 5.28 13.09
CA SER A 283 -15.34 4.06 12.29
C SER A 283 -14.14 4.01 11.34
N ALA A 284 -13.72 2.81 10.97
CA ALA A 284 -12.60 2.60 10.07
C ALA A 284 -13.02 1.72 8.89
N ARG A 285 -12.73 2.19 7.68
CA ARG A 285 -12.94 1.46 6.43
C ARG A 285 -11.81 0.45 6.25
N CYS A 286 -12.13 -0.78 5.88
CA CYS A 286 -11.09 -1.79 5.68
C CYS A 286 -10.29 -1.52 4.41
N THR A 287 -8.98 -1.80 4.45
CA THR A 287 -8.09 -1.55 3.32
C THR A 287 -8.44 -2.41 2.11
N ASP A 288 -8.87 -3.65 2.35
CA ASP A 288 -9.25 -4.59 1.30
C ASP A 288 -10.54 -4.23 0.56
N SER A 289 -11.39 -3.39 1.16
CA SER A 289 -12.61 -2.90 0.50
C SER A 289 -12.31 -1.97 -0.68
N LEU A 290 -11.07 -1.46 -0.79
CA LEU A 290 -10.63 -0.58 -1.86
C LEU A 290 -9.78 -1.30 -2.91
N TRP A 291 -9.55 -2.61 -2.78
CA TRP A 291 -8.70 -3.32 -3.74
C TRP A 291 -9.35 -3.41 -5.12
N SER A 292 -10.67 -3.41 -5.21
CA SER A 292 -11.38 -3.45 -6.49
C SER A 292 -11.54 -2.08 -7.14
N SER A 293 -10.83 -1.04 -6.70
CA SER A 293 -11.02 0.32 -7.22
C SER A 293 -9.73 1.06 -7.57
N TYR A 294 -9.84 1.92 -8.59
CA TYR A 294 -8.78 2.80 -9.06
C TYR A 294 -9.33 4.16 -9.51
N ARG A 295 -8.44 5.14 -9.65
CA ARG A 295 -8.75 6.49 -10.13
C ARG A 295 -8.33 6.63 -11.59
N ILE A 296 -9.15 7.33 -12.37
CA ILE A 296 -8.81 7.74 -13.72
C ILE A 296 -8.28 9.17 -13.68
N GLU A 297 -7.19 9.38 -14.42
CA GLU A 297 -6.62 10.70 -14.61
C GLU A 297 -7.46 11.50 -15.62
N ASP A 298 -8.24 12.45 -15.12
CA ASP A 298 -8.86 13.50 -15.93
C ASP A 298 -8.38 14.86 -15.41
N THR A 299 -7.97 15.72 -16.33
CA THR A 299 -7.48 17.08 -16.05
C THR A 299 -8.52 17.99 -15.41
N LYS A 300 -9.81 17.65 -15.50
CA LYS A 300 -10.91 18.49 -14.99
C LYS A 300 -11.61 17.92 -13.76
N TYR A 301 -11.61 16.59 -13.58
CA TYR A 301 -12.47 15.92 -12.60
C TYR A 301 -11.82 14.67 -12.01
N VAL A 302 -12.26 14.29 -10.81
CA VAL A 302 -11.83 13.05 -10.16
C VAL A 302 -12.87 11.97 -10.44
N HIS A 303 -12.45 10.92 -11.16
CA HIS A 303 -13.29 9.77 -11.48
C HIS A 303 -12.72 8.51 -10.84
N PHE A 304 -13.60 7.71 -10.24
CA PHE A 304 -13.26 6.41 -9.70
C PHE A 304 -13.99 5.32 -10.47
N VAL A 305 -13.33 4.17 -10.60
CA VAL A 305 -13.90 2.94 -11.14
C VAL A 305 -13.75 1.86 -10.09
N GLU A 306 -14.85 1.17 -9.78
CA GLU A 306 -14.86 -0.06 -9.00
C GLU A 306 -15.19 -1.24 -9.94
N GLU A 307 -14.32 -2.26 -9.98
CA GLU A 307 -14.51 -3.46 -10.80
C GLU A 307 -15.43 -4.47 -10.09
N ASP A 308 -16.65 -4.66 -10.63
CA ASP A 308 -17.56 -5.72 -10.23
C ASP A 308 -17.25 -6.99 -11.05
N TYR A 309 -16.48 -7.89 -10.44
CA TYR A 309 -16.10 -9.17 -11.06
C TYR A 309 -17.24 -10.19 -11.15
N VAL A 310 -18.34 -10.04 -10.39
CA VAL A 310 -19.50 -10.93 -10.51
C VAL A 310 -20.28 -10.63 -11.78
N GLN A 311 -20.39 -9.34 -12.11
CA GLN A 311 -21.08 -8.89 -13.31
C GLN A 311 -20.14 -8.74 -14.50
N GLY A 312 -18.83 -8.61 -14.27
CA GLY A 312 -17.84 -8.26 -15.29
C GLY A 312 -18.00 -6.80 -15.75
N LEU A 313 -18.28 -5.89 -14.81
CA LEU A 313 -18.61 -4.48 -15.09
C LEU A 313 -17.74 -3.53 -14.29
N GLY A 314 -17.55 -2.31 -14.80
CA GLY A 314 -16.97 -1.20 -14.05
C GLY A 314 -18.05 -0.26 -13.56
N VAL A 315 -18.09 0.00 -12.26
CA VAL A 315 -18.99 0.98 -11.62
C VAL A 315 -18.26 2.30 -11.50
N TRP A 316 -18.75 3.31 -12.22
CA TRP A 316 -18.14 4.64 -12.23
C TRP A 316 -18.78 5.53 -11.19
N SER A 317 -17.94 6.22 -10.42
CA SER A 317 -18.38 7.22 -9.45
C SER A 317 -17.52 8.49 -9.51
N THR A 318 -18.14 9.60 -9.14
CA THR A 318 -17.46 10.88 -8.89
C THR A 318 -17.78 11.31 -7.45
N PRO A 319 -16.82 11.85 -6.69
CA PRO A 319 -17.10 12.30 -5.35
C PRO A 319 -18.09 13.48 -5.42
N ARG A 320 -19.22 13.36 -4.70
CA ARG A 320 -20.11 14.49 -4.41
C ARG A 320 -19.53 15.23 -3.22
N ILE A 321 -19.21 16.51 -3.39
CA ILE A 321 -18.82 17.37 -2.26
C ILE A 321 -20.07 18.10 -1.80
N VAL A 322 -20.27 18.15 -0.49
CA VAL A 322 -21.18 19.09 0.15
C VAL A 322 -20.31 20.09 0.90
N LEU A 323 -20.28 21.33 0.43
CA LEU A 323 -19.62 22.47 1.08
C LEU A 323 -20.72 23.38 1.61
N ASP A 324 -20.79 23.61 2.92
CA ASP A 324 -21.75 24.54 3.56
C ASP A 324 -23.22 24.32 3.12
N ASP A 325 -23.71 23.08 3.18
CA ASP A 325 -25.03 22.65 2.70
C ASP A 325 -25.29 22.89 1.18
N VAL A 326 -24.26 23.29 0.44
CA VAL A 326 -24.26 23.38 -1.02
C VAL A 326 -23.57 22.15 -1.59
N VAL A 327 -24.31 21.35 -2.35
CA VAL A 327 -23.73 20.24 -3.11
C VAL A 327 -22.90 20.83 -4.26
N VAL A 328 -21.59 20.95 -4.05
CA VAL A 328 -20.64 21.28 -5.11
C VAL A 328 -20.28 20.00 -5.84
N GLN A 329 -20.98 19.77 -6.94
CA GLN A 329 -20.64 18.68 -7.84
C GLN A 329 -19.37 19.07 -8.59
N VAL A 330 -18.25 18.36 -8.35
CA VAL A 330 -17.03 18.52 -9.17
C VAL A 330 -17.28 17.79 -10.49
N GLY A 331 -18.06 18.42 -11.36
CA GLY A 331 -18.44 17.90 -12.68
C GLY A 331 -19.94 17.81 -12.91
N TRP A 332 -20.29 17.78 -14.19
CA TRP A 332 -21.62 17.94 -14.83
C TRP A 332 -22.88 17.62 -13.98
N PRO A 333 -24.05 18.22 -14.29
CA PRO A 333 -25.27 18.16 -13.48
C PRO A 333 -25.95 16.78 -13.41
N TRP A 334 -25.29 15.69 -13.83
CA TRP A 334 -25.91 14.37 -13.90
C TRP A 334 -25.84 13.67 -12.54
N PRO A 335 -26.99 13.36 -11.91
CA PRO A 335 -27.04 12.57 -10.71
C PRO A 335 -27.08 11.09 -11.12
N THR A 336 -26.08 10.28 -10.80
CA THR A 336 -26.16 8.82 -10.47
C THR A 336 -24.84 8.11 -10.81
N SER A 337 -24.44 7.16 -9.97
CA SER A 337 -23.52 6.07 -10.33
C SER A 337 -23.98 5.44 -11.64
N LYS A 338 -23.08 5.25 -12.60
CA LYS A 338 -23.40 4.68 -13.92
C LYS A 338 -22.67 3.37 -14.09
N HIS A 339 -23.41 2.33 -14.48
CA HIS A 339 -22.84 1.04 -14.83
C HIS A 339 -22.43 1.11 -16.31
N TYR A 340 -21.14 1.05 -16.58
CA TYR A 340 -20.64 1.09 -17.95
C TYR A 340 -20.06 -0.27 -18.33
N PRO A 341 -20.35 -0.79 -19.55
CA PRO A 341 -19.47 -1.74 -20.17
C PRO A 341 -18.15 -0.98 -20.44
N CYS A 342 -17.01 -1.56 -20.10
CA CYS A 342 -15.69 -0.93 -20.30
C CYS A 342 -15.55 -0.23 -21.68
N CYS A 343 -14.80 0.86 -21.81
CA CYS A 343 -13.35 0.86 -22.05
C CYS A 343 -12.79 2.29 -21.90
N ASN A 344 -11.48 2.39 -21.78
CA ASN A 344 -10.69 3.60 -21.88
C ASN A 344 -11.03 4.44 -23.12
N THR A 345 -11.83 5.49 -22.95
CA THR A 345 -11.75 6.72 -23.74
C THR A 345 -12.42 7.84 -22.94
N PRO A 346 -11.77 9.01 -22.74
CA PRO A 346 -12.52 10.18 -22.30
C PRO A 346 -13.60 10.44 -23.35
N LEU A 347 -14.86 10.53 -22.91
CA LEU A 347 -16.00 10.74 -23.79
C LEU A 347 -15.71 11.89 -24.78
N SER A 348 -15.67 11.56 -26.07
CA SER A 348 -15.85 12.53 -27.13
C SER A 348 -17.22 13.18 -26.94
N ILE A 349 -17.16 14.48 -26.73
CA ILE A 349 -18.26 15.44 -26.66
C ILE A 349 -19.18 15.19 -27.86
N HIS A 350 -20.46 14.86 -27.63
CA HIS A 350 -21.64 15.42 -28.30
C HIS A 350 -22.91 14.61 -27.95
N GLU A 351 -23.95 15.36 -27.54
CA GLU A 351 -25.39 15.05 -27.48
C GLU A 351 -25.94 14.17 -26.32
N GLY A 352 -26.86 14.75 -25.53
CA GLY A 352 -27.73 14.03 -24.56
C GLY A 352 -28.97 13.43 -25.26
N PRO A 353 -30.03 12.91 -24.57
CA PRO A 353 -30.34 12.89 -23.13
C PRO A 353 -30.82 11.53 -22.54
N SER A 354 -31.10 11.52 -21.23
CA SER A 354 -31.90 10.56 -20.43
C SER A 354 -31.28 9.24 -19.94
N GLN A 355 -31.50 8.98 -18.65
CA GLN A 355 -31.12 7.78 -17.90
C GLN A 355 -31.90 6.55 -18.34
N ARG A 356 -31.18 5.45 -18.62
CA ARG A 356 -31.67 4.08 -18.43
C ARG A 356 -30.53 3.26 -17.84
N ASN A 357 -30.81 2.49 -16.79
CA ASN A 357 -30.00 1.32 -16.46
C ASN A 357 -30.14 0.34 -17.61
N THR A 358 -29.25 0.43 -18.59
CA THR A 358 -29.14 -0.58 -19.64
C THR A 358 -28.50 -1.82 -19.03
N ASN A 359 -29.11 -2.99 -19.23
CA ASN A 359 -28.39 -4.25 -19.04
C ASN A 359 -27.30 -4.29 -20.10
N VAL A 360 -26.04 -4.15 -19.70
CA VAL A 360 -24.93 -4.06 -20.63
C VAL A 360 -24.03 -5.30 -20.56
N ALA A 361 -23.52 -5.71 -21.72
CA ALA A 361 -22.67 -6.88 -21.85
C ALA A 361 -21.37 -6.71 -21.03
N ALA A 362 -20.86 -7.83 -20.51
CA ALA A 362 -19.63 -7.85 -19.72
C ALA A 362 -18.44 -7.28 -20.51
N SER A 363 -17.58 -6.58 -19.80
CA SER A 363 -16.33 -6.04 -20.28
C SER A 363 -15.33 -7.16 -20.63
N PRO A 364 -14.61 -7.10 -21.78
CA PRO A 364 -13.48 -7.99 -22.02
C PRO A 364 -12.30 -7.77 -21.07
N SER A 365 -12.18 -6.57 -20.46
CA SER A 365 -11.08 -6.19 -19.57
C SER A 365 -11.35 -6.45 -18.09
N ILE A 366 -12.61 -6.66 -17.67
CA ILE A 366 -12.99 -7.04 -16.31
C ILE A 366 -13.53 -8.47 -16.36
N PRO A 367 -12.74 -9.48 -15.96
CA PRO A 367 -13.16 -10.86 -16.11
C PRO A 367 -14.34 -11.17 -15.19
N LYS A 368 -15.38 -11.76 -15.78
CA LYS A 368 -16.52 -12.29 -15.02
C LYS A 368 -16.12 -13.59 -14.33
N ILE A 369 -16.13 -13.59 -13.01
CA ILE A 369 -15.84 -14.78 -12.19
C ILE A 369 -17.12 -15.24 -11.46
N GLY A 370 -17.28 -16.55 -11.32
CA GLY A 370 -18.40 -17.10 -10.56
C GLY A 370 -18.34 -16.68 -9.09
N LEU A 371 -19.51 -16.50 -8.45
CA LEU A 371 -19.62 -16.08 -7.04
C LEU A 371 -18.81 -16.96 -6.08
N ALA A 372 -18.77 -18.27 -6.33
CA ALA A 372 -17.96 -19.22 -5.55
C ALA A 372 -16.46 -18.90 -5.64
N ASN A 373 -15.96 -18.60 -6.84
CA ASN A 373 -14.57 -18.23 -7.07
C ASN A 373 -14.27 -16.86 -6.48
N ALA A 374 -15.16 -15.87 -6.65
CA ALA A 374 -15.04 -14.55 -6.03
C ALA A 374 -14.91 -14.63 -4.49
N ARG A 375 -15.67 -15.53 -3.86
CA ARG A 375 -15.55 -15.83 -2.43
C ARG A 375 -14.25 -16.54 -2.09
N ALA A 376 -13.85 -17.54 -2.87
CA ALA A 376 -12.65 -18.33 -2.64
C ALA A 376 -11.36 -17.48 -2.67
N ILE A 377 -11.31 -16.48 -3.55
CA ILE A 377 -10.15 -15.58 -3.66
C ILE A 377 -10.26 -14.33 -2.78
N GLY A 378 -11.37 -14.14 -2.07
CA GLY A 378 -11.55 -13.04 -1.10
C GLY A 378 -11.99 -11.71 -1.69
N ILE A 379 -12.57 -11.69 -2.90
CA ILE A 379 -13.20 -10.49 -3.48
C ILE A 379 -14.54 -10.20 -2.79
N ILE A 380 -15.32 -11.25 -2.49
CA ILE A 380 -16.58 -11.14 -1.75
C ILE A 380 -16.43 -11.83 -0.41
N LYS A 381 -16.60 -11.07 0.67
CA LYS A 381 -16.64 -11.61 2.04
C LYS A 381 -17.93 -12.41 2.27
N GLN A 382 -17.84 -13.51 3.02
CA GLN A 382 -19.04 -14.25 3.43
C GLN A 382 -19.85 -13.40 4.42
N ALA A 383 -21.18 -13.46 4.35
CA ALA A 383 -22.06 -12.63 5.18
C ALA A 383 -21.85 -12.82 6.70
N SER A 384 -21.24 -13.93 7.13
CA SER A 384 -20.83 -14.19 8.52
C SER A 384 -19.62 -13.39 8.99
N GLN A 385 -18.94 -12.65 8.11
CA GLN A 385 -17.79 -11.78 8.42
C GLN A 385 -18.11 -10.28 8.26
N ALA A 386 -19.33 -9.93 7.85
CA ALA A 386 -19.73 -8.54 7.57
C ALA A 386 -20.17 -7.76 8.82
N SER A 387 -20.33 -8.44 9.95
CA SER A 387 -20.64 -7.85 11.25
C SER A 387 -19.36 -7.87 12.10
N THR A 388 -18.72 -6.71 12.24
CA THR A 388 -17.80 -6.35 13.34
C THR A 388 -16.44 -7.05 13.46
N ARG A 389 -15.69 -7.29 12.38
CA ARG A 389 -14.20 -7.39 12.45
C ARG A 389 -13.55 -7.44 11.07
N CYS A 390 -12.80 -6.40 10.72
CA CYS A 390 -11.56 -6.63 9.99
C CYS A 390 -10.56 -7.02 11.07
N ASP A 391 -10.26 -8.32 11.15
CA ASP A 391 -9.49 -8.90 12.26
C ASP A 391 -8.14 -8.18 12.40
N ALA A 392 -7.83 -7.83 13.66
CA ALA A 392 -6.69 -7.03 14.10
C ALA A 392 -5.35 -7.78 14.06
#